data_AF-A0A6U6RCC2-F1
#
_entry.id   AF-A0A6U6RCC2-F1
#
_cell.length_a   1.000
_cell.length_b   1.000
_cell.length_c   1.000
_cell.angle_alpha   90.00
_cell.angle_beta   90.00
_cell.angle_gamma   90.00
#
_symmetry.space_group_name_H-M   'P 1'
#
loop_
_entity.id
_entity.type
_entity.pdbx_description
1 polymer ?
#
loop_
_entity_poly.entity_id
_entity_poly.type
_entity_poly.pdbx_seq_one_letter_code
_entity_poly.pdbx_strand_id
1 'polypeptide(L)'
;EFKLVPRLKFQIYTTPIKNLQAWTEDDFWEFINVEGSANLPLSAAGRQVANGSQQALSGEFFINFGAWTEQMTAVVTRANENATHPDYPDNAPENVEQNYVDLMDAWVIDENRGWMPYGD
;
A
#
# COMPACT_ATOMS: atom_id res chain seq x y z
N GLU A 1 -41.41 8.80 5.59
CA GLU A 1 -40.56 7.63 5.30
C GLU A 1 -39.15 7.90 5.81
N PHE A 2 -38.64 7.07 6.73
CA PHE A 2 -37.26 7.17 7.19
C PHE A 2 -36.36 6.45 6.17
N LYS A 3 -35.57 7.20 5.38
CA LYS A 3 -34.52 6.63 4.55
C LYS A 3 -33.28 6.41 5.41
N LEU A 4 -32.89 5.15 5.58
CA LEU A 4 -31.55 4.80 6.06
C LEU A 4 -30.54 5.28 5.01
N VAL A 5 -29.82 6.35 5.32
CA VAL A 5 -28.69 6.81 4.51
C VAL A 5 -27.48 5.96 4.90
N PRO A 6 -26.99 5.07 4.03
CA PRO A 6 -25.76 4.32 4.31
C PRO A 6 -24.61 5.34 4.39
N ARG A 7 -23.98 5.42 5.57
CA ARG A 7 -22.76 6.20 5.77
C ARG A 7 -21.60 5.24 5.65
N LEU A 8 -20.73 5.47 4.67
CA LEU A 8 -19.41 4.85 4.59
C LEU A 8 -18.71 5.09 5.92
N LYS A 9 -18.35 4.01 6.61
CA LYS A 9 -17.48 4.06 7.79
C LYS A 9 -16.14 3.49 7.39
N PHE A 10 -15.16 4.37 7.23
CA PHE A 10 -13.77 3.98 7.13
C PHE A 10 -13.30 3.53 8.50
N GLN A 11 -12.58 2.41 8.55
CA GLN A 11 -11.95 1.93 9.77
C GLN A 11 -10.44 1.96 9.57
N ILE A 12 -9.76 2.52 10.57
CA ILE A 12 -8.31 2.59 10.64
C ILE A 12 -7.87 1.47 11.57
N TYR A 13 -6.98 0.63 11.08
CA TYR A 13 -6.37 -0.45 11.84
C TYR A 13 -4.88 -0.21 11.93
N THR A 14 -4.30 -0.55 13.07
CA THR A 14 -2.85 -0.57 13.24
C THR A 14 -2.41 -2.02 13.28
N THR A 15 -1.42 -2.37 12.47
CA THR A 15 -0.82 -3.71 12.54
C THR A 15 -0.05 -3.85 13.85
N PRO A 16 0.08 -5.07 14.40
CA PRO A 16 1.00 -5.31 15.49
C PRO A 16 2.40 -4.82 15.15
N ILE A 17 3.11 -4.28 16.13
CA ILE A 17 4.52 -3.90 15.97
C ILE A 17 5.33 -5.17 15.74
N LYS A 18 6.14 -5.18 14.68
CA LYS A 18 7.01 -6.30 14.33
C LYS A 18 8.46 -5.91 14.58
N ASN A 19 9.24 -6.84 15.12
CA ASN A 19 10.69 -6.67 15.27
C ASN A 19 11.38 -7.16 13.99
N LEU A 20 12.25 -6.32 13.43
CA LEU A 20 12.93 -6.54 12.15
C LEU A 20 14.26 -7.29 12.28
N GLN A 21 14.77 -7.54 13.48
CA GLN A 21 16.10 -8.15 13.70
C GLN A 21 16.31 -9.51 13.03
N ALA A 22 15.22 -10.24 12.76
CA ALA A 22 15.24 -11.53 12.09
C ALA A 22 14.49 -11.54 10.76
N TRP A 23 14.08 -10.35 10.28
CA TRP A 23 13.36 -10.27 9.01
C TRP A 23 14.31 -10.46 7.85
N THR A 24 13.92 -11.40 7.01
CA THR A 24 14.38 -11.45 5.63
C THR A 24 13.64 -10.40 4.82
N GLU A 25 14.12 -10.14 3.62
CA GLU A 25 13.41 -9.25 2.70
C GLU A 25 12.04 -9.84 2.28
N ASP A 26 11.88 -11.17 2.29
CA ASP A 26 10.60 -11.82 2.03
C ASP A 26 9.58 -11.53 3.13
N ASP A 27 10.01 -11.47 4.39
CA ASP A 27 9.16 -11.10 5.53
C ASP A 27 8.66 -9.65 5.41
N PHE A 28 9.50 -8.75 4.89
CA PHE A 28 9.10 -7.37 4.60
C PHE A 28 7.99 -7.34 3.54
N TRP A 29 8.18 -8.04 2.41
CA TRP A 29 7.18 -8.04 1.34
C TRP A 29 5.89 -8.74 1.76
N GLU A 30 5.97 -9.82 2.54
CA GLU A 30 4.80 -10.51 3.11
C GLU A 30 4.01 -9.57 4.02
N PHE A 31 4.70 -8.79 4.86
CA PHE A 31 4.05 -7.80 5.72
C PHE A 31 3.32 -6.71 4.91
N ILE A 32 3.96 -6.14 3.89
CA ILE A 32 3.32 -5.15 3.01
C ILE A 32 2.11 -5.77 2.29
N ASN A 33 2.27 -6.98 1.75
CA ASN A 33 1.29 -7.56 0.84
C ASN A 33 0.07 -8.12 1.58
N VAL A 34 0.31 -8.86 2.65
CA VAL A 34 -0.73 -9.58 3.41
C VAL A 34 -1.26 -8.71 4.54
N GLU A 35 -0.41 -8.30 5.48
CA GLU A 35 -0.84 -7.51 6.64
C GLU A 35 -1.28 -6.09 6.24
N GLY A 36 -0.53 -5.46 5.33
CA GLY A 36 -0.89 -4.20 4.68
C GLY A 36 -2.01 -4.33 3.65
N SER A 37 -2.34 -5.55 3.23
CA SER A 37 -3.42 -5.87 2.27
C SER A 37 -3.29 -5.17 0.90
N ALA A 38 -2.07 -4.85 0.50
CA ALA A 38 -1.77 -4.14 -0.75
C ALA A 38 -2.05 -4.98 -2.01
N ASN A 39 -1.90 -6.31 -1.94
CA ASN A 39 -1.99 -7.24 -3.08
C ASN A 39 -1.21 -6.79 -4.33
N LEU A 40 0.05 -6.42 -4.12
CA LEU A 40 1.02 -6.14 -5.16
C LEU A 40 1.24 -7.38 -6.03
N PRO A 41 1.33 -7.23 -7.36
CA PRO A 41 1.60 -8.36 -8.25
C PRO A 41 2.98 -8.94 -7.97
N LEU A 42 3.11 -10.27 -8.10
CA LEU A 42 4.35 -11.01 -7.85
C LEU A 42 5.55 -10.46 -8.64
N SER A 43 5.29 -9.88 -9.82
CA SER A 43 6.30 -9.21 -10.64
C SER A 43 6.83 -7.93 -10.00
N ALA A 44 5.99 -7.15 -9.31
CA ALA A 44 6.38 -5.90 -8.66
C ALA A 44 7.20 -6.14 -7.37
N ALA A 45 6.98 -7.26 -6.68
CA ALA A 45 7.80 -7.65 -5.54
C ALA A 45 9.12 -8.36 -5.94
N GLY A 46 9.27 -8.67 -7.24
CA GLY A 46 10.41 -9.43 -7.77
C GLY A 46 10.53 -10.86 -7.22
N ARG A 47 9.50 -11.38 -6.55
CA ARG A 47 9.53 -12.64 -5.78
C ARG A 47 8.14 -13.23 -5.54
N GLN A 48 8.09 -14.49 -5.09
CA GLN A 48 6.84 -15.11 -4.63
C GLN A 48 6.45 -14.58 -3.24
N VAL A 49 5.43 -13.74 -3.19
CA VAL A 49 4.78 -13.26 -1.95
C VAL A 49 3.37 -13.86 -1.89
N ALA A 50 2.81 -14.09 -0.70
CA ALA A 50 1.41 -14.47 -0.64
C ALA A 50 0.50 -13.32 -1.12
N ASN A 51 -0.66 -13.66 -1.69
CA ASN A 51 -1.60 -12.66 -2.19
C ASN A 51 -2.21 -11.87 -1.02
N GLY A 52 -2.29 -10.55 -1.18
CA GLY A 52 -3.03 -9.66 -0.30
C GLY A 52 -4.54 -9.66 -0.60
N SER A 53 -5.32 -8.85 0.13
CA SER A 53 -6.78 -8.80 -0.04
C SER A 53 -7.33 -7.64 -0.88
N GLN A 54 -6.52 -6.62 -1.22
CA GLN A 54 -6.98 -5.37 -1.88
C GLN A 54 -8.05 -4.58 -1.10
N GLN A 55 -8.26 -4.91 0.17
CA GLN A 55 -9.30 -4.26 0.99
C GLN A 55 -8.80 -2.95 1.64
N ALA A 56 -7.49 -2.70 1.57
CA ALA A 56 -6.91 -1.44 2.03
C ALA A 56 -7.07 -0.36 0.95
N LEU A 57 -7.66 0.77 1.36
CA LEU A 57 -7.72 1.98 0.53
C LEU A 57 -6.41 2.75 0.57
N SER A 58 -5.75 2.73 1.74
CA SER A 58 -4.45 3.35 1.96
C SER A 58 -3.74 2.65 3.12
N GLY A 59 -2.40 2.71 3.09
CA GLY A 59 -1.54 2.23 4.14
C GLY A 59 -0.36 3.18 4.34
N GLU A 60 -0.11 3.57 5.59
CA GLU A 60 1.10 4.29 5.99
C GLU A 60 1.98 3.35 6.81
N PHE A 61 3.23 3.20 6.38
CA PHE A 61 4.20 2.30 7.01
C PHE A 61 5.23 3.10 7.79
N PHE A 62 5.46 2.70 9.03
CA PHE A 62 6.40 3.35 9.94
C PHE A 62 7.50 2.36 10.29
N ILE A 63 8.74 2.77 10.04
CA ILE A 63 9.92 2.02 10.42
C ILE A 63 10.66 2.82 11.49
N ASN A 64 10.82 2.22 12.66
CA ASN A 64 11.56 2.78 13.78
C ASN A 64 12.93 2.10 13.87
N PHE A 65 13.98 2.85 13.54
CA PHE A 65 15.37 2.43 13.69
C PHE A 65 15.89 2.87 15.07
N GLY A 66 15.63 2.05 16.08
CA GLY A 66 16.18 2.25 17.43
C GLY A 66 17.56 1.63 17.57
N ALA A 67 18.36 2.12 18.53
CA ALA A 67 19.73 1.64 18.78
C ALA A 67 19.85 0.14 19.15
N TRP A 68 18.74 -0.51 19.53
CA TRP A 68 18.72 -1.90 20.01
C TRP A 68 17.63 -2.77 19.39
N THR A 69 16.65 -2.16 18.72
CA THR A 69 15.55 -2.87 18.06
C THR A 69 15.05 -2.06 16.89
N GLU A 70 14.98 -2.69 15.74
CA GLU A 70 14.36 -2.16 14.54
C GLU A 70 12.93 -2.67 14.51
N GLN A 71 11.95 -1.79 14.33
CA GLN A 71 10.54 -2.14 14.41
C GLN A 71 9.76 -1.57 13.24
N MET A 72 8.75 -2.31 12.78
CA MET A 72 7.81 -1.85 11.77
C MET A 72 6.38 -1.96 12.25
N THR A 73 5.56 -0.98 11.88
CA THR A 73 4.11 -1.00 12.04
C THR A 73 3.46 -0.31 10.84
N ALA A 74 2.21 -0.62 10.56
CA ALA A 74 1.43 0.01 9.51
C ALA A 74 0.09 0.50 10.06
N VAL A 75 -0.35 1.65 9.56
CA VAL A 75 -1.70 2.16 9.75
C VAL A 75 -2.44 1.97 8.44
N VAL A 76 -3.44 1.11 8.44
CA VAL A 76 -4.17 0.69 7.24
C VAL A 76 -5.61 1.14 7.33
N THR A 77 -6.07 1.85 6.31
CA THR A 77 -7.47 2.29 6.20
C THR A 77 -8.22 1.33 5.30
N ARG A 78 -9.34 0.79 5.78
CA ARG A 78 -10.23 -0.10 5.01
C ARG A 78 -11.64 0.46 4.94
N ALA A 79 -12.31 0.27 3.81
CA ALA A 79 -13.75 0.44 3.73
C ALA A 79 -14.41 -0.78 4.37
N ASN A 80 -15.32 -0.55 5.31
CA ASN A 80 -16.19 -1.63 5.78
C ASN A 80 -17.07 -2.07 4.59
N GLU A 81 -17.22 -3.38 4.36
CA GLU A 81 -17.77 -4.04 3.15
C GLU A 81 -19.25 -3.73 2.80
N ASN A 82 -19.82 -2.62 3.29
CA ASN A 82 -21.14 -2.11 2.91
C ASN A 82 -21.08 -1.04 1.81
N ALA A 83 -19.95 -0.91 1.12
CA ALA A 83 -19.66 0.15 0.16
C ALA A 83 -19.97 -0.27 -1.29
N THR A 84 -21.23 -0.51 -1.64
CA THR A 84 -21.68 -0.78 -3.02
C THR A 84 -21.97 0.53 -3.77
N HIS A 85 -21.06 1.51 -3.72
CA HIS A 85 -21.28 2.83 -4.31
C HIS A 85 -20.72 2.88 -5.73
N PRO A 86 -21.53 3.18 -6.77
CA PRO A 86 -21.14 3.05 -8.19
C PRO A 86 -20.00 3.97 -8.64
N ASP A 87 -19.64 4.99 -7.83
CA ASP A 87 -18.49 5.87 -8.09
C ASP A 87 -17.17 5.35 -7.48
N TYR A 88 -17.19 4.23 -6.77
CA TYR A 88 -15.99 3.56 -6.28
C TYR A 88 -15.70 2.35 -7.17
N PRO A 89 -14.46 2.17 -7.63
CA PRO A 89 -14.12 1.07 -8.53
C PRO A 89 -14.20 -0.27 -7.79
N ASP A 90 -15.09 -1.14 -8.25
CA ASP A 90 -15.31 -2.51 -7.74
C ASP A 90 -14.21 -3.49 -8.19
N ASN A 91 -13.37 -3.08 -9.14
CA ASN A 91 -12.32 -3.88 -9.76
C ASN A 91 -10.98 -3.14 -9.67
N ALA A 92 -9.88 -3.90 -9.72
CA ALA A 92 -8.54 -3.34 -9.80
C ALA A 92 -8.45 -2.35 -10.98
N PRO A 93 -7.82 -1.17 -10.78
CA PRO A 93 -7.63 -0.22 -11.87
C PRO A 93 -6.86 -0.88 -13.03
N GLU A 94 -7.28 -0.60 -14.25
CA GLU A 94 -6.62 -1.11 -15.44
C GLU A 94 -5.33 -0.31 -15.72
N ASN A 95 -4.37 -0.94 -16.39
CA ASN A 95 -3.13 -0.30 -16.86
C ASN A 95 -2.19 0.23 -15.75
N VAL A 96 -2.29 -0.26 -14.51
CA VAL A 96 -1.40 0.14 -13.41
C VAL A 96 0.07 -0.05 -13.76
N GLU A 97 0.40 -1.18 -14.38
CA GLU A 97 1.78 -1.49 -14.81
C GLU A 97 2.29 -0.49 -15.86
N GLN A 98 1.49 -0.20 -16.89
CA GLN A 98 1.86 0.77 -17.92
C GLN A 98 1.97 2.19 -17.35
N ASN A 99 1.03 2.61 -16.51
CA ASN A 99 1.07 3.92 -15.84
C ASN A 99 2.32 4.06 -14.96
N TYR A 100 2.75 2.98 -14.32
CA TYR A 100 3.98 2.98 -13.52
C TYR A 100 5.21 3.10 -14.41
N VAL A 101 5.29 2.37 -15.54
CA VAL A 101 6.37 2.51 -16.53
C VAL A 101 6.43 3.95 -17.05
N ASP A 102 5.29 4.52 -17.46
CA ASP A 102 5.21 5.88 -17.98
C ASP A 102 5.66 6.93 -16.94
N LEU A 103 5.39 6.69 -15.66
CA LEU A 103 5.84 7.54 -14.56
C LEU A 103 7.35 7.44 -14.35
N MET A 104 7.91 6.23 -14.41
CA MET A 104 9.35 6.01 -14.24
C MET A 104 10.16 6.54 -15.42
N ASP A 105 9.59 6.53 -16.62
CA ASP A 105 10.15 7.15 -17.82
C ASP A 105 9.95 8.68 -17.88
N ALA A 106 9.15 9.24 -16.97
CA ALA A 106 8.91 10.67 -16.90
C ALA A 106 10.13 11.43 -16.37
N TRP A 107 10.31 12.65 -16.87
CA TRP A 107 11.32 13.58 -16.40
C TRP A 107 10.68 14.61 -15.48
N VAL A 108 11.30 14.84 -14.33
CA VAL A 108 10.89 15.83 -13.33
C VAL A 108 11.98 16.90 -13.16
N ILE A 109 11.59 18.08 -12.71
CA ILE A 109 12.55 19.15 -12.39
C ILE A 109 12.84 19.10 -10.90
N ASP A 110 14.08 18.78 -10.54
CA ASP A 110 14.62 19.03 -9.21
C ASP A 110 15.22 20.44 -9.17
N GLU A 111 14.89 21.22 -8.14
CA GLU A 111 15.31 22.63 -8.04
C GLU A 111 16.84 22.82 -7.97
N ASN A 112 17.60 21.80 -7.55
CA ASN A 112 19.05 21.85 -7.41
C ASN A 112 19.79 21.17 -8.57
N ARG A 113 19.15 20.23 -9.26
CA ARG A 113 19.78 19.36 -10.28
C ARG A 113 19.21 19.54 -11.69
N GLY A 114 18.09 20.25 -11.83
CA GLY A 114 17.41 20.47 -13.11
C GLY A 114 16.55 19.26 -13.51
N TRP A 115 16.36 19.07 -14.81
CA TRP A 115 15.60 17.94 -15.34
C TRP A 115 16.32 16.62 -15.06
N MET A 116 15.63 15.70 -14.39
CA MET A 116 16.12 14.36 -14.10
C MET A 116 15.01 13.31 -14.28
N PRO A 117 15.35 12.06 -14.60
CA PRO A 117 14.38 10.95 -14.62
C PRO A 117 13.74 10.79 -13.24
N TYR A 118 12.46 10.40 -13.19
CA TYR A 118 11.74 10.24 -11.93
C TYR A 118 12.35 9.19 -10.99
N GLY A 119 13.10 8.21 -11.53
CA GLY A 119 13.74 7.13 -10.77
C GLY A 119 15.18 7.39 -10.31
N ASP A 120 15.79 8.53 -10.67
CA ASP A 120 17.15 8.95 -10.25
C ASP A 120 17.13 9.90 -9.04
#